data_AF-A0A2D8XLY3-F1
#
_entry.id   AF-A0A2D8XLY3-F1
#
_cell.length_a   1.000
_cell.length_b   1.000
_cell.length_c   1.000
_cell.angle_alpha   90.00
_cell.angle_beta   90.00
_cell.angle_gamma   90.00
#
_symmetry.space_group_name_H-M   'P 1'
#
loop_
_entity.id
_entity.type
_entity.pdbx_description
1 polymer ?
#
loop_
_entity_poly.entity_id
_entity_poly.type
_entity_poly.pdbx_seq_one_letter_code
_entity_poly.pdbx_strand_id
1 'polypeptide(L)'
;MDIGLYKNCIPFWEEDLSFWLDLLDDLNNKEVGIISYFAEDMKSQTKNIDKIHNRKINNKFSFIQTYNTCGGGPHKDFYETLDILKKKIDKSTADYFLVSCGCYGLLLCDHIKKQGKNAIYCGGQLQLLFGLKGSRWDKRENISKLYNKYWKYSNKKPKNYEKIEGGCYWEEVVSEEVT
;
A
#
# COMPACT_ATOMS: atom_id res chain seq x y z
N MET A 1 -8.83 -23.75 7.01
CA MET A 1 -7.92 -23.23 8.05
C MET A 1 -8.55 -21.95 8.56
N ASP A 2 -9.12 -21.99 9.76
CA ASP A 2 -9.62 -20.77 10.42
C ASP A 2 -8.39 -20.07 10.98
N ILE A 3 -7.86 -19.14 10.18
CA ILE A 3 -6.64 -18.40 10.48
C ILE A 3 -7.02 -17.36 11.54
N GLY A 4 -7.04 -17.81 12.80
CA GLY A 4 -7.46 -17.04 13.98
C GLY A 4 -6.67 -15.75 14.25
N LEU A 5 -5.70 -15.41 13.40
CA LEU A 5 -4.98 -14.13 13.37
C LEU A 5 -5.82 -12.98 12.78
N TYR A 6 -6.83 -13.24 11.94
CA TYR A 6 -7.57 -12.20 11.21
C TYR A 6 -8.76 -11.59 11.96
N LYS A 7 -8.78 -11.64 13.29
CA LYS A 7 -9.80 -10.94 14.09
C LYS A 7 -9.24 -9.61 14.57
N ASN A 8 -9.65 -8.56 13.84
CA ASN A 8 -9.65 -7.12 14.15
C ASN A 8 -8.61 -6.29 13.41
N CYS A 9 -9.05 -5.12 12.94
CA CYS A 9 -8.25 -4.03 12.35
C CYS A 9 -7.09 -3.63 13.27
N ILE A 10 -5.98 -4.36 13.19
CA ILE A 10 -4.78 -4.09 13.95
C ILE A 10 -3.85 -3.31 13.01
N PRO A 11 -3.32 -2.14 13.43
CA PRO A 11 -2.12 -1.59 12.81
C PRO A 11 -1.03 -2.65 12.96
N PHE A 12 -0.67 -3.30 11.86
CA PHE A 12 0.29 -4.39 11.89
C PHE A 12 1.58 -3.90 11.22
N TRP A 13 2.60 -3.70 12.04
CA TRP A 13 3.92 -3.27 11.61
C TRP A 13 4.83 -4.49 11.60
N GLU A 14 5.02 -5.03 10.41
CA GLU A 14 6.01 -6.07 10.16
C GLU A 14 6.87 -5.67 8.97
N GLU A 15 8.15 -5.41 9.21
CA GLU A 15 9.08 -4.98 8.17
C GLU A 15 9.65 -6.16 7.39
N ASP A 16 9.53 -7.37 7.92
CA ASP A 16 9.88 -8.58 7.18
C ASP A 16 8.88 -8.82 6.05
N LEU A 17 9.38 -8.71 4.82
CA LEU A 17 8.58 -8.93 3.61
C LEU A 17 8.11 -10.39 3.49
N SER A 18 8.80 -11.35 4.11
CA SER A 18 8.41 -12.76 4.10
C SER A 18 7.03 -12.97 4.72
N PHE A 19 6.72 -12.28 5.82
CA PHE A 19 5.39 -12.33 6.44
C PHE A 19 4.27 -11.97 5.45
N TRP A 20 4.47 -10.88 4.69
CA TRP A 20 3.47 -10.42 3.72
C TRP A 20 3.35 -11.38 2.54
N LEU A 21 4.43 -12.04 2.16
CA LEU A 21 4.41 -13.05 1.10
C LEU A 21 3.71 -14.34 1.56
N ASP A 22 3.94 -14.77 2.79
CA ASP A 22 3.26 -15.92 3.39
C ASP A 22 1.77 -15.65 3.57
N LEU A 23 1.41 -14.43 3.98
CA LEU A 23 0.01 -13.95 3.98
C LEU A 23 -0.63 -14.05 2.59
N LEU A 24 0.11 -13.70 1.52
CA LEU A 24 -0.40 -13.84 0.16
C LEU A 24 -0.59 -15.33 -0.21
N ASP A 25 0.30 -16.22 0.20
CA ASP A 25 0.12 -17.67 -0.05
C ASP A 25 -1.17 -18.19 0.60
N ASP A 26 -1.45 -17.80 1.84
CA ASP A 26 -2.68 -18.14 2.58
C ASP A 26 -3.96 -17.62 1.88
N LEU A 27 -3.81 -16.57 1.07
CA LEU A 27 -4.89 -15.91 0.32
C LEU A 27 -4.89 -16.25 -1.18
N ASN A 28 -4.13 -17.26 -1.63
CA ASN A 28 -3.90 -17.54 -3.05
C ASN A 28 -5.17 -17.74 -3.91
N ASN A 29 -6.26 -18.24 -3.31
CA ASN A 29 -7.54 -18.48 -3.97
C ASN A 29 -8.56 -17.37 -3.73
N LYS A 30 -8.12 -16.25 -3.15
CA LYS A 30 -8.98 -15.12 -2.77
C LYS A 30 -8.55 -13.85 -3.51
N GLU A 31 -9.53 -12.99 -3.75
CA GLU A 31 -9.27 -11.65 -4.22
C GLU A 31 -8.84 -10.75 -3.06
N VAL A 32 -7.67 -10.12 -3.19
CA VAL A 32 -7.10 -9.20 -2.20
C VAL A 32 -7.27 -7.78 -2.69
N GLY A 33 -8.01 -6.96 -1.94
CA GLY A 33 -8.21 -5.54 -2.20
C GLY A 33 -7.05 -4.71 -1.68
N ILE A 34 -6.41 -3.94 -2.55
CA ILE A 34 -5.30 -3.06 -2.22
C ILE A 34 -5.80 -1.62 -2.22
N ILE A 35 -5.72 -0.96 -1.07
CA ILE A 35 -6.12 0.44 -0.90
C ILE A 35 -4.87 1.27 -0.66
N SER A 36 -4.45 2.04 -1.66
CA SER A 36 -3.21 2.80 -1.55
C SER A 36 -3.18 4.06 -2.42
N TYR A 37 -2.34 5.02 -2.03
CA TYR A 37 -1.97 6.13 -2.90
C TYR A 37 -1.15 5.64 -4.11
N PHE A 38 -0.47 4.51 -3.99
CA PHE A 38 0.33 3.92 -5.07
C PHE A 38 -0.44 2.86 -5.87
N ALA A 39 -1.78 2.79 -5.74
CA ALA A 39 -2.56 1.67 -6.30
C ALA A 39 -2.35 1.47 -7.81
N GLU A 40 -2.26 2.55 -8.60
CA GLU A 40 -1.98 2.44 -10.04
C GLU A 40 -0.57 1.90 -10.33
N ASP A 41 0.45 2.34 -9.58
CA ASP A 41 1.81 1.85 -9.73
C ASP A 41 1.91 0.37 -9.31
N MET A 42 1.28 0.01 -8.19
CA MET A 42 1.19 -1.36 -7.69
C MET A 42 0.50 -2.27 -8.71
N LYS A 43 -0.63 -1.82 -9.28
CA LYS A 43 -1.34 -2.52 -10.36
C LYS A 43 -0.42 -2.76 -11.56
N SER A 44 0.34 -1.74 -11.98
CA SER A 44 1.28 -1.88 -13.10
C SER A 44 2.43 -2.86 -12.82
N GLN A 45 2.80 -3.05 -11.56
CA GLN A 45 3.87 -3.95 -11.11
C GLN A 45 3.41 -5.40 -10.93
N THR A 46 2.11 -5.69 -10.91
CA THR A 46 1.59 -7.07 -10.81
C THR A 46 2.18 -7.99 -11.89
N LYS A 47 2.40 -7.49 -13.11
CA LYS A 47 3.05 -8.25 -14.20
C LYS A 47 4.51 -8.65 -13.93
N ASN A 48 5.16 -7.98 -12.98
CA ASN A 48 6.55 -8.21 -12.59
C ASN A 48 6.66 -8.81 -11.19
N ILE A 49 5.55 -9.02 -10.48
CA ILE A 49 5.56 -9.35 -9.04
C ILE A 49 6.36 -10.62 -8.75
N ASP A 50 6.29 -11.61 -9.64
CA ASP A 50 7.06 -12.85 -9.50
C ASP A 50 8.58 -12.61 -9.56
N LYS A 51 8.99 -11.64 -10.38
CA LYS A 51 10.39 -11.28 -10.59
C LYS A 51 10.91 -10.32 -9.53
N ILE A 52 10.01 -9.56 -8.89
CA ILE A 52 10.33 -8.71 -7.74
C ILE A 52 10.74 -9.59 -6.56
N HIS A 53 9.98 -10.66 -6.31
CA HIS A 53 10.18 -11.55 -5.15
C HIS A 53 10.92 -12.85 -5.47
N ASN A 54 11.30 -13.08 -6.73
CA ASN A 54 11.90 -14.33 -7.22
C ASN A 54 11.10 -15.58 -6.84
N ARG A 55 9.76 -15.47 -6.80
CA ARG A 55 8.82 -16.54 -6.45
C ARG A 55 7.49 -16.31 -7.15
N LYS A 56 6.71 -17.36 -7.36
CA LYS A 56 5.39 -17.26 -8.00
C LYS A 56 4.34 -16.69 -7.04
N ILE A 57 3.57 -15.70 -7.47
CA ILE A 57 2.46 -15.10 -6.72
C ILE A 57 1.20 -15.16 -7.59
N ASN A 58 0.20 -15.91 -7.14
CA ASN A 58 -1.01 -16.21 -7.91
C ASN A 58 -2.24 -15.42 -7.47
N ASN A 59 -2.09 -14.53 -6.49
CA ASN A 59 -3.21 -13.79 -5.93
C ASN A 59 -3.88 -12.90 -6.99
N LYS A 60 -5.20 -12.87 -6.95
CA LYS A 60 -5.97 -11.88 -7.69
C LYS A 60 -6.01 -10.59 -6.86
N PHE A 61 -5.64 -9.47 -7.46
CA PHE A 61 -5.68 -8.16 -6.80
C PHE A 61 -6.76 -7.26 -7.40
N SER A 62 -7.48 -6.54 -6.54
CA SER A 62 -8.23 -5.35 -6.92
C SER A 62 -7.57 -4.12 -6.30
N PHE A 63 -7.69 -2.97 -6.96
CA PHE A 63 -6.95 -1.77 -6.58
C PHE A 63 -7.90 -0.59 -6.42
N ILE A 64 -7.79 0.10 -5.28
CA ILE A 64 -8.52 1.32 -4.98
C ILE A 64 -7.50 2.43 -4.77
N GLN A 65 -7.40 3.31 -5.76
CA GLN A 65 -6.57 4.51 -5.70
C GLN A 65 -7.13 5.49 -4.65
N THR A 66 -6.28 5.82 -3.68
CA THR A 66 -6.56 6.85 -2.67
C THR A 66 -5.96 8.20 -3.04
N TYR A 67 -6.29 9.19 -2.21
CA TYR A 67 -5.86 10.56 -2.38
C TYR A 67 -4.96 10.97 -1.23
N ASN A 68 -4.12 11.97 -1.49
CA ASN A 68 -3.24 12.54 -0.50
C ASN A 68 -3.83 13.87 -0.03
N THR A 69 -4.17 13.98 1.25
CA THR A 69 -4.73 15.21 1.84
C THR A 69 -3.70 16.14 2.47
N CYS A 70 -2.52 15.64 2.85
CA CYS A 70 -1.46 16.47 3.40
C CYS A 70 -0.96 17.52 2.39
N GLY A 71 -1.18 17.29 1.09
CA GLY A 71 -0.89 18.22 0.00
C GLY A 71 -2.02 19.19 -0.38
N GLY A 72 -3.15 19.21 0.35
CA GLY A 72 -4.35 19.99 0.01
C GLY A 72 -5.27 19.21 -0.93
N GLY A 73 -5.73 18.03 -0.48
CA GLY A 73 -6.38 16.99 -1.28
C GLY A 73 -7.48 17.43 -2.26
N PRO A 74 -7.90 16.55 -3.18
CA PRO A 74 -8.62 16.93 -4.40
C PRO A 74 -10.11 17.25 -4.22
N HIS A 75 -10.64 17.17 -3.00
CA HIS A 75 -12.05 17.35 -2.70
C HIS A 75 -12.24 18.47 -1.66
N LYS A 76 -13.49 18.84 -1.38
CA LYS A 76 -13.85 19.94 -0.47
C LYS A 76 -13.19 19.78 0.90
N ASP A 77 -13.25 18.56 1.45
CA ASP A 77 -12.74 18.27 2.77
C ASP A 77 -12.35 16.80 2.94
N PHE A 78 -11.84 16.51 4.14
CA PHE A 78 -11.45 15.17 4.57
C PHE A 78 -12.61 14.16 4.48
N TYR A 79 -13.82 14.57 4.88
CA TYR A 79 -14.98 13.68 4.98
C TYR A 79 -15.54 13.32 3.62
N GLU A 80 -15.60 14.29 2.69
CA GLU A 80 -16.00 14.01 1.30
C GLU A 80 -15.08 12.98 0.66
N THR A 81 -13.76 13.14 0.84
CA THR A 81 -12.78 12.16 0.34
C THR A 81 -12.98 10.79 0.99
N LEU A 82 -13.18 10.75 2.31
CA LEU A 82 -13.41 9.50 3.05
C LEU A 82 -14.66 8.78 2.53
N ASP A 83 -15.76 9.49 2.31
CA ASP A 83 -17.01 8.90 1.81
C ASP A 83 -16.91 8.41 0.37
N ILE A 84 -16.16 9.12 -0.49
CA ILE A 84 -15.83 8.63 -1.84
C ILE A 84 -15.07 7.30 -1.75
N LEU A 85 -14.08 7.20 -0.86
CA LEU A 85 -13.29 5.98 -0.69
C LEU A 85 -14.14 4.82 -0.12
N LYS A 86 -15.02 5.09 0.84
CA LYS A 86 -15.99 4.10 1.34
C LYS A 86 -16.89 3.58 0.22
N LYS A 87 -17.47 4.47 -0.60
CA LYS A 87 -18.28 4.06 -1.76
C LYS A 87 -17.52 3.23 -2.79
N LYS A 88 -16.21 3.43 -2.95
CA LYS A 88 -15.37 2.57 -3.80
C LYS A 88 -15.19 1.18 -3.18
N ILE A 89 -15.00 1.10 -1.86
CA ILE A 89 -14.92 -0.16 -1.11
C ILE A 89 -16.23 -0.94 -1.18
N ASP A 90 -17.38 -0.26 -1.06
CA ASP A 90 -18.71 -0.87 -1.10
C ASP A 90 -18.97 -1.62 -2.42
N LYS A 91 -18.36 -1.15 -3.50
CA LYS A 91 -18.44 -1.75 -4.84
C LYS A 91 -17.43 -2.88 -5.07
N SER A 92 -16.49 -3.09 -4.16
CA SER A 92 -15.47 -4.13 -4.27
C SER A 92 -16.02 -5.49 -3.84
N THR A 93 -15.70 -6.51 -4.63
CA THR A 93 -16.00 -7.92 -4.35
C THR A 93 -14.94 -8.60 -3.49
N ALA A 94 -13.86 -7.90 -3.12
CA ALA A 94 -12.82 -8.47 -2.27
C ALA A 94 -13.32 -8.64 -0.82
N ASP A 95 -12.88 -9.72 -0.17
CA ASP A 95 -13.18 -10.01 1.24
C ASP A 95 -12.01 -9.69 2.18
N TYR A 96 -10.82 -9.48 1.62
CA TYR A 96 -9.57 -9.21 2.33
C TYR A 96 -8.92 -7.96 1.78
N PHE A 97 -8.59 -7.00 2.64
CA PHE A 97 -8.00 -5.72 2.24
C PHE A 97 -6.66 -5.46 2.92
N LEU A 98 -5.68 -5.03 2.13
CA LEU A 98 -4.43 -4.43 2.60
C LEU A 98 -4.51 -2.92 2.39
N VAL A 99 -4.41 -2.17 3.47
CA VAL A 99 -4.72 -0.74 3.51
C VAL A 99 -3.49 0.09 3.84
N SER A 100 -3.17 1.05 2.96
CA SER A 100 -2.04 1.99 3.07
C SER A 100 -2.44 3.37 2.55
N CYS A 101 -3.15 4.16 3.36
CA CYS A 101 -3.62 5.49 2.94
C CYS A 101 -3.60 6.54 4.06
N GLY A 102 -2.58 6.48 4.93
CA GLY A 102 -2.32 7.49 5.95
C GLY A 102 -3.52 7.75 6.86
N CYS A 103 -3.93 9.01 6.98
CA CYS A 103 -5.04 9.45 7.85
C CYS A 103 -6.39 8.76 7.57
N TYR A 104 -6.59 8.20 6.38
CA TYR A 104 -7.81 7.46 6.05
C TYR A 104 -7.79 6.01 6.50
N GLY A 105 -6.59 5.43 6.71
CA GLY A 105 -6.40 3.99 6.82
C GLY A 105 -7.28 3.33 7.87
N LEU A 106 -7.21 3.80 9.11
CA LEU A 106 -7.97 3.21 10.21
C LEU A 106 -9.49 3.37 10.05
N LEU A 107 -9.95 4.50 9.51
CA LEU A 107 -11.38 4.74 9.26
C LEU A 107 -11.92 3.84 8.15
N LEU A 108 -11.13 3.59 7.10
CA LEU A 108 -11.49 2.67 6.04
C LEU A 108 -11.47 1.22 6.55
N CYS A 109 -10.49 0.85 7.37
CA CYS A 109 -10.46 -0.47 8.00
C CYS A 109 -11.71 -0.70 8.87
N ASP A 110 -12.11 0.27 9.69
CA ASP A 110 -13.36 0.19 10.48
C ASP A 110 -14.60 0.02 9.58
N HIS A 111 -14.68 0.78 8.49
CA HIS A 111 -15.76 0.67 7.52
C HIS A 111 -15.82 -0.73 6.87
N ILE A 112 -14.69 -1.27 6.42
CA ILE A 112 -14.58 -2.63 5.86
C ILE A 112 -15.03 -3.66 6.88
N LYS A 113 -14.59 -3.53 8.14
CA LYS A 113 -14.97 -4.44 9.23
C LYS A 113 -16.47 -4.44 9.49
N LYS A 114 -17.13 -3.28 9.47
CA LYS A 114 -18.59 -3.16 9.64
C LYS A 114 -19.39 -3.89 8.55
N GLN A 115 -18.75 -4.20 7.41
CA GLN A 115 -19.33 -5.02 6.34
C GLN A 115 -19.08 -6.52 6.50
N GLY A 116 -18.43 -6.95 7.59
CA GLY A 116 -18.03 -8.34 7.78
C GLY A 116 -16.81 -8.78 6.97
N LYS A 117 -16.08 -7.83 6.37
CA LYS A 117 -14.87 -8.07 5.58
C LYS A 117 -13.61 -7.87 6.43
N ASN A 118 -12.48 -8.42 5.96
CA ASN A 118 -11.21 -8.39 6.67
C ASN A 118 -10.32 -7.23 6.16
N ALA A 119 -9.69 -6.48 7.06
CA ALA A 119 -8.77 -5.40 6.70
C ALA A 119 -7.53 -5.36 7.61
N ILE A 120 -6.36 -5.18 7.00
CA ILE A 120 -5.09 -4.96 7.69
C ILE A 120 -4.57 -3.58 7.29
N TYR A 121 -4.34 -2.71 8.29
CA TYR A 121 -3.64 -1.47 8.04
C TYR A 121 -2.14 -1.75 8.03
N CYS A 122 -1.55 -1.69 6.83
CA CYS A 122 -0.17 -2.07 6.56
C CYS A 122 0.80 -0.89 6.70
N GLY A 123 0.30 0.36 6.64
CA GLY A 123 1.17 1.53 6.52
C GLY A 123 1.94 1.56 5.19
N GLY A 124 2.93 2.45 5.09
CA GLY A 124 3.61 2.74 3.81
C GLY A 124 4.45 1.60 3.24
N GLN A 125 4.82 0.61 4.06
CA GLN A 125 5.59 -0.57 3.62
C GLN A 125 4.83 -1.45 2.61
N LEU A 126 3.51 -1.32 2.48
CA LEU A 126 2.72 -2.04 1.47
C LEU A 126 3.27 -1.82 0.05
N GLN A 127 3.92 -0.68 -0.20
CA GLN A 127 4.57 -0.40 -1.49
C GLN A 127 5.69 -1.39 -1.84
N LEU A 128 6.39 -1.93 -0.84
CA LEU A 128 7.48 -2.89 -1.01
C LEU A 128 6.98 -4.23 -1.58
N LEU A 129 5.76 -4.64 -1.23
CA LEU A 129 5.13 -5.86 -1.75
C LEU A 129 4.94 -5.81 -3.27
N PHE A 130 4.91 -4.63 -3.87
CA PHE A 130 4.79 -4.43 -5.32
C PHE A 130 6.09 -3.91 -5.95
N GLY A 131 7.21 -3.98 -5.22
CA GLY A 131 8.53 -3.56 -5.68
C GLY A 131 8.65 -2.06 -5.90
N LEU A 132 7.93 -1.25 -5.12
CA LEU A 132 8.07 0.20 -5.15
C LEU A 132 9.09 0.66 -4.10
N LYS A 133 10.13 1.33 -4.57
CA LYS A 133 11.19 1.93 -3.75
C LYS A 133 10.74 3.25 -3.14
N GLY A 134 11.48 3.70 -2.14
CA GLY A 134 11.31 5.00 -1.49
C GLY A 134 12.51 5.26 -0.59
N SER A 135 12.87 6.52 -0.40
CA SER A 135 14.11 6.91 0.29
C SER A 135 14.19 6.41 1.74
N ARG A 136 13.06 6.17 2.40
CA ARG A 136 13.01 5.45 3.70
C ARG A 136 13.66 4.08 3.62
N TRP A 137 13.32 3.34 2.57
CA TRP A 137 13.64 1.92 2.40
C TRP A 137 15.03 1.75 1.81
N ASP A 138 15.49 2.72 1.02
CA ASP A 138 16.84 2.75 0.46
C ASP A 138 17.91 2.77 1.56
N LYS A 139 17.62 3.44 2.68
CA LYS A 139 18.49 3.54 3.87
C LYS A 139 18.36 2.33 4.82
N ARG A 140 17.51 1.34 4.51
CA ARG A 140 17.27 0.16 5.34
C ARG A 140 17.84 -1.08 4.68
N GLU A 141 19.00 -1.53 5.13
CA GLU A 141 19.75 -2.65 4.53
C GLU A 141 18.93 -3.94 4.40
N ASN A 142 18.08 -4.25 5.38
CA ASN A 142 17.21 -5.41 5.35
C ASN A 142 16.21 -5.39 4.17
N ILE A 143 15.85 -4.21 3.67
CA ILE A 143 14.95 -4.01 2.55
C ILE A 143 15.72 -3.76 1.26
N SER A 144 16.71 -2.86 1.26
CA SER A 144 17.43 -2.46 0.06
C SER A 144 18.23 -3.62 -0.56
N LYS A 145 18.68 -4.60 0.23
CA LYS A 145 19.28 -5.84 -0.27
C LYS A 145 18.34 -6.71 -1.10
N LEU A 146 17.02 -6.54 -0.97
CA LEU A 146 16.01 -7.26 -1.74
C LEU A 146 15.80 -6.65 -3.13
N TYR A 147 16.32 -5.44 -3.37
CA TYR A 147 16.12 -4.75 -4.63
C TYR A 147 16.78 -5.49 -5.79
N ASN A 148 16.07 -5.49 -6.91
CA ASN A 148 16.57 -5.97 -8.18
C ASN A 148 16.09 -5.05 -9.33
N LYS A 149 16.43 -5.39 -10.57
CA LYS A 149 16.10 -4.58 -11.76
C LYS A 149 14.60 -4.35 -12.01
N TYR A 150 13.71 -5.07 -11.33
CA TYR A 150 12.24 -4.93 -11.46
C TYR A 150 11.63 -3.98 -10.43
N TRP A 151 12.42 -3.55 -9.44
CA TRP A 151 12.01 -2.53 -8.46
C TRP A 151 12.14 -1.14 -9.05
N LYS A 152 11.18 -0.26 -8.76
CA LYS A 152 11.15 1.13 -9.30
C LYS A 152 10.67 2.13 -8.25
N TYR A 153 11.00 3.41 -8.42
CA TYR A 153 10.28 4.47 -7.72
C TYR A 153 8.93 4.74 -8.40
N SER A 154 7.98 5.30 -7.66
CA SER A 154 6.75 5.82 -8.27
C SER A 154 7.08 7.07 -9.09
N ASN A 155 6.53 7.15 -10.31
CA ASN A 155 6.63 8.33 -11.16
C ASN A 155 5.64 9.44 -10.74
N LYS A 156 4.74 9.16 -9.79
CA LYS A 156 3.71 10.08 -9.33
C LYS A 156 4.04 10.60 -7.94
N LYS A 157 4.56 11.83 -7.90
CA LYS A 157 4.76 12.57 -6.65
C LYS A 157 3.57 13.52 -6.44
N PRO A 158 2.84 13.43 -5.32
CA PRO A 158 1.78 14.39 -5.01
C PRO A 158 2.38 15.77 -4.76
N LYS A 159 1.59 16.82 -4.95
CA LYS A 159 2.02 18.17 -4.55
C LYS A 159 2.35 18.20 -3.06
N ASN A 160 3.47 18.81 -2.69
CA ASN A 160 3.97 18.89 -1.31
C ASN A 160 4.23 17.53 -0.64
N TYR A 161 4.59 16.49 -1.40
CA TYR A 161 4.91 15.17 -0.86
C TYR A 161 6.07 15.22 0.15
N GLU A 162 6.95 16.22 0.07
CA GLU A 162 8.03 16.47 1.01
C GLU A 162 7.52 16.74 2.43
N LYS A 163 6.28 17.26 2.57
CA LYS A 163 5.63 17.44 3.88
C LYS A 163 5.23 16.12 4.53
N ILE A 164 5.25 15.01 3.77
CA ILE A 164 4.94 13.68 4.28
C ILE A 164 6.27 13.03 4.63
N GLU A 165 6.69 13.28 5.87
CA GLU A 165 7.86 12.63 6.45
C GLU A 165 9.12 12.82 5.56
N GLY A 166 9.30 14.02 4.99
CA GLY A 166 10.43 14.34 4.11
C GLY A 166 10.33 13.74 2.70
N GLY A 167 9.15 13.26 2.28
CA GLY A 167 8.98 12.59 0.99
C GLY A 167 9.50 11.15 0.99
N CYS A 168 9.57 10.52 2.17
CA CYS A 168 10.28 9.26 2.37
C CYS A 168 9.74 8.03 1.61
N TYR A 169 8.52 8.12 1.05
CA TYR A 169 7.92 7.06 0.22
C TYR A 169 8.28 7.18 -1.26
N TRP A 170 9.00 8.24 -1.65
CA TRP A 170 9.44 8.53 -3.01
C TRP A 170 10.96 8.62 -3.09
N GLU A 171 11.49 8.80 -4.30
CA GLU A 171 12.91 9.06 -4.52
C GLU A 171 13.34 10.39 -3.85
N GLU A 172 14.48 10.34 -3.16
CA GLU A 172 15.11 11.50 -2.52
C GLU A 172 15.47 12.54 -3.59
N VAL A 173 15.04 13.79 -3.39
CA VAL A 173 15.49 14.89 -4.24
C VAL A 173 16.84 15.32 -3.69
N VAL A 174 17.90 14.98 -4.41
CA VAL A 174 19.19 15.62 -4.18
C VAL A 174 19.02 17.07 -4.65
N SER A 175 18.95 18.01 -3.72
CA SER A 175 19.09 19.42 -4.06
C SER A 175 20.52 19.59 -4.59
N GLU A 176 20.66 19.89 -5.89
CA GLU A 176 21.92 20.41 -6.40
C GLU A 176 22.26 21.65 -5.56
N GLU A 177 23.32 21.56 -4.77
CA GLU A 177 23.90 22.74 -4.14
C GLU A 177 24.27 23.69 -5.28
N VAL A 178 23.64 24.86 -5.29
CA VAL A 178 24.03 25.98 -6.13
C VAL A 178 25.41 26.40 -5.65
N THR A 179 26.46 25.87 -6.27
CA THR A 179 27.82 26.40 -6.21
C THR A 179 27.93 27.74 -6.92
#